data_AF-A0A6H5HQE8-F1
#
_entry.id   AF-A0A6H5HQE8-F1
#
_cell.length_a   1.000
_cell.length_b   1.000
_cell.length_c   1.000
_cell.angle_alpha   90.00
_cell.angle_beta   90.00
_cell.angle_gamma   90.00
#
_symmetry.space_group_name_H-M   'P 1'
#
loop_
_entity.id
_entity.type
_entity.pdbx_description
1 polymer ?
#
loop_
_entity_poly.entity_id
_entity_poly.type
_entity_poly.pdbx_seq_one_letter_code
_entity_poly.pdbx_strand_id
1 'polypeptide(L)'
;MTWHRNLVEQQSSLLLLQALIKREWEREQEKERIEKEKKEREEAEKRLQYERLMEEMDSFIEGSGAKPQSLYTSLATNPDKEPCPFYSKVGACRFKNNCSRNHVKPAISNTLLIPGFYSHFTLDVGIQEEYDTDINLEYDSSDRHRHFRYIFLYFFIPNHEFIIPKVYQEYEFVLLNCSMNLPINCKNPVRREFFADVAPELERFGEINQLRVCTNTEQHLRGNVYVSYVSERSAAAAYKALNGRYYAGKMLAVEFVEISSWKKAIC
;
A
#
# COMPACT_ATOMS: atom_id res chain seq x y z
N MET A 1 -46.28 -9.99 59.58
CA MET A 1 -46.50 -10.80 58.37
C MET A 1 -46.22 -10.05 57.06
N THR A 2 -46.44 -8.74 56.99
CA THR A 2 -46.23 -7.90 55.79
C THR A 2 -44.77 -7.71 55.36
N TRP A 3 -43.83 -7.61 56.32
CA TRP A 3 -42.39 -7.48 56.02
C TRP A 3 -41.78 -8.72 55.34
N HIS A 4 -42.16 -9.91 55.77
CA HIS A 4 -41.66 -11.17 55.19
C HIS A 4 -42.17 -11.38 53.75
N ARG A 5 -43.41 -10.99 53.46
CA ARG A 5 -43.93 -11.00 52.07
C ARG A 5 -43.18 -10.00 51.18
N ASN A 6 -42.95 -8.77 51.66
CA ASN A 6 -42.15 -7.78 50.95
C ASN A 6 -40.71 -8.25 50.65
N LEU A 7 -40.07 -8.93 51.60
CA LEU A 7 -38.70 -9.44 51.42
C LEU A 7 -38.65 -10.58 50.37
N VAL A 8 -39.63 -11.48 50.39
CA VAL A 8 -39.77 -12.57 49.41
C VAL A 8 -40.11 -12.02 48.02
N GLU A 9 -40.97 -11.01 47.93
CA GLU A 9 -41.27 -10.30 46.68
C GLU A 9 -40.02 -9.59 46.14
N GLN A 10 -39.26 -8.89 46.98
CA GLN A 10 -37.99 -8.26 46.59
C GLN A 10 -36.96 -9.28 46.09
N GLN A 11 -36.80 -10.44 46.75
CA GLN A 11 -35.92 -11.51 46.29
C GLN A 11 -36.38 -12.11 44.96
N SER A 12 -37.69 -12.31 44.79
CA SER A 12 -38.27 -12.80 43.53
C SER A 12 -38.03 -11.83 42.38
N SER A 13 -38.23 -10.52 42.60
CA SER A 13 -37.93 -9.47 41.61
C SER A 13 -36.45 -9.43 41.23
N LEU A 14 -35.54 -9.63 42.19
CA LEU A 14 -34.09 -9.61 41.95
C LEU A 14 -33.63 -10.82 41.12
N LEU A 15 -34.19 -12.01 41.39
CA LEU A 15 -33.97 -13.22 40.60
C LEU A 15 -34.48 -13.07 39.16
N LEU A 16 -35.66 -12.47 38.99
CA LEU A 16 -36.21 -12.16 37.66
C LEU A 16 -35.32 -11.17 36.90
N LEU A 17 -34.84 -10.12 37.55
CA LEU A 17 -33.92 -9.15 36.94
C LEU A 17 -32.59 -9.80 36.53
N GLN A 18 -32.00 -10.62 37.40
CA GLN A 18 -30.78 -11.37 37.09
C GLN A 18 -30.98 -12.31 35.88
N ALA A 19 -32.13 -12.98 35.80
CA ALA A 19 -32.46 -13.84 34.66
C ALA A 19 -32.63 -13.04 33.36
N LEU A 20 -33.21 -11.84 33.42
CA LEU A 20 -33.33 -10.94 32.27
C LEU A 20 -31.96 -10.44 31.81
N ILE A 21 -31.12 -9.96 32.72
CA ILE A 21 -29.75 -9.50 32.43
C ILE A 21 -28.94 -10.63 31.79
N LYS A 22 -29.02 -11.86 32.33
CA LYS A 22 -28.32 -13.01 31.76
C LYS A 22 -28.79 -13.32 30.33
N ARG A 23 -30.10 -13.32 30.07
CA ARG A 23 -30.66 -13.54 28.73
C ARG A 23 -30.30 -12.43 27.73
N GLU A 24 -30.20 -11.18 28.18
CA GLU A 24 -29.74 -10.06 27.36
C GLU A 24 -28.27 -10.21 27.01
N TRP A 25 -27.43 -10.53 28.00
CA TRP A 25 -26.02 -10.77 27.80
C TRP A 25 -25.75 -11.93 26.84
N GLU A 26 -26.47 -13.05 26.99
CA GLU A 26 -26.38 -14.21 26.07
C GLU A 26 -26.79 -13.85 24.65
N ARG A 27 -27.84 -13.03 24.46
CA ARG A 27 -28.27 -12.55 23.13
C ARG A 27 -27.21 -11.67 22.48
N GLU A 28 -26.56 -10.80 23.24
CA GLU A 28 -25.54 -9.91 22.71
C GLU A 28 -24.27 -10.66 22.33
N GLN A 29 -23.84 -11.62 23.18
CA GLN A 29 -22.74 -12.53 22.86
C GLN A 29 -23.01 -13.34 21.59
N GLU A 30 -24.24 -13.81 21.40
CA GLU A 30 -24.60 -14.54 20.18
C GLU A 30 -24.56 -13.65 18.94
N LYS A 31 -25.02 -12.39 19.01
CA LYS A 31 -24.89 -11.43 17.90
C LYS A 31 -23.44 -11.15 17.55
N GLU A 32 -22.59 -10.90 18.56
CA GLU A 32 -21.16 -10.68 18.38
C GLU A 32 -20.49 -11.90 17.71
N ARG A 33 -20.87 -13.12 18.12
CA ARG A 33 -20.37 -14.36 17.53
C ARG A 33 -20.79 -14.50 16.07
N ILE A 34 -22.05 -14.25 15.75
CA ILE A 34 -22.57 -14.32 14.37
C ILE A 34 -21.88 -13.27 13.48
N GLU A 35 -21.73 -12.03 13.95
CA GLU A 35 -21.08 -10.95 13.20
C GLU A 35 -19.59 -11.25 12.97
N LYS A 36 -18.91 -11.77 13.99
CA LYS A 36 -17.52 -12.22 13.88
C LYS A 36 -17.38 -13.35 12.87
N GLU A 37 -18.24 -14.38 12.94
CA GLU A 37 -18.21 -15.51 12.00
C GLU A 37 -18.54 -15.06 10.56
N LYS A 38 -19.46 -14.11 10.39
CA LYS A 38 -19.76 -13.50 9.08
C LYS A 38 -18.56 -12.74 8.53
N LYS A 39 -17.91 -11.91 9.35
CA LYS A 39 -16.69 -11.17 8.97
C LYS A 39 -15.55 -12.12 8.61
N GLU A 40 -15.34 -13.18 9.39
CA GLU A 40 -14.33 -14.20 9.12
C GLU A 40 -14.62 -14.96 7.82
N ARG A 41 -15.89 -15.28 7.52
CA ARG A 41 -16.30 -15.87 6.24
C ARG A 41 -16.02 -14.93 5.05
N GLU A 42 -16.40 -13.65 5.16
CA GLU A 42 -16.13 -12.65 4.11
C GLU A 42 -14.63 -12.44 3.89
N GLU A 43 -13.82 -12.42 4.95
CA GLU A 43 -12.36 -12.35 4.85
C GLU A 43 -11.76 -13.62 4.24
N ALA A 44 -12.26 -14.81 4.60
CA ALA A 44 -11.83 -16.07 4.03
C ALA A 44 -12.14 -16.17 2.53
N GLU A 45 -13.34 -15.72 2.11
CA GLU A 45 -13.72 -15.67 0.69
C GLU A 45 -12.81 -14.71 -0.09
N LYS A 46 -12.56 -13.50 0.44
CA LYS A 46 -11.62 -12.55 -0.17
C LYS A 46 -10.21 -13.11 -0.28
N ARG A 47 -9.74 -13.85 0.73
CA ARG A 47 -8.43 -14.53 0.70
C ARG A 47 -8.38 -15.58 -0.41
N LEU A 48 -9.40 -16.43 -0.52
CA LEU A 48 -9.49 -17.45 -1.57
C LEU A 48 -9.54 -16.82 -2.97
N GLN A 49 -10.28 -15.72 -3.14
CA GLN A 49 -10.31 -14.97 -4.40
C GLN A 49 -8.94 -14.37 -4.74
N TYR A 50 -8.24 -13.83 -3.75
CA TYR A 50 -6.89 -13.29 -3.93
C TYR A 50 -5.89 -14.39 -4.29
N GLU A 51 -5.93 -15.53 -3.61
CA GLU A 51 -5.08 -16.70 -3.89
C GLU A 51 -5.27 -17.19 -5.33
N ARG A 52 -6.52 -17.35 -5.78
CA ARG A 52 -6.83 -17.72 -7.17
C ARG A 52 -6.28 -16.70 -8.17
N LEU A 53 -6.44 -15.41 -7.90
CA LEU A 53 -5.91 -14.35 -8.76
C LEU A 53 -4.38 -14.44 -8.85
N MET A 54 -3.70 -14.71 -7.73
CA MET A 54 -2.25 -14.85 -7.70
C MET A 54 -1.77 -16.08 -8.49
N GLU A 55 -2.45 -17.22 -8.40
CA GLU A 55 -2.13 -18.42 -9.20
C GLU A 55 -2.26 -18.15 -10.70
N GLU A 56 -3.32 -17.43 -11.11
CA GLU A 56 -3.52 -17.05 -12.51
C GLU A 56 -2.43 -16.07 -12.99
N MET A 57 -1.98 -15.17 -12.12
CA MET A 57 -0.83 -14.30 -12.40
C MET A 57 0.46 -15.09 -12.57
N ASP A 58 0.69 -16.13 -11.76
CA ASP A 58 1.89 -16.98 -11.85
C ASP A 58 1.94 -17.76 -13.16
N SER A 59 0.81 -18.37 -13.53
CA SER A 59 0.64 -19.00 -14.84
C SER A 59 0.94 -18.01 -15.99
N PHE A 60 0.51 -16.76 -15.85
CA PHE A 60 0.79 -15.71 -16.84
C PHE A 60 2.26 -15.27 -16.84
N ILE A 61 2.96 -15.24 -15.70
CA ILE A 61 4.38 -14.87 -15.63
C ILE A 61 5.23 -15.98 -16.26
N GLU A 62 4.98 -17.24 -15.89
CA GLU A 62 5.80 -18.41 -16.26
C GLU A 62 5.52 -18.95 -17.67
N GLY A 63 4.24 -18.99 -18.09
CA GLY A 63 3.86 -19.62 -19.35
C GLY A 63 3.84 -18.63 -20.50
N SER A 64 4.35 -18.96 -21.70
CA SER A 64 4.31 -18.12 -22.91
C SER A 64 2.91 -17.97 -23.55
N GLY A 65 1.85 -18.38 -22.85
CA GLY A 65 0.46 -18.35 -23.31
C GLY A 65 -0.18 -16.95 -23.32
N ALA A 66 -1.38 -16.86 -23.89
CA ALA A 66 -2.19 -15.66 -23.85
C ALA A 66 -2.60 -15.33 -22.40
N LYS A 67 -2.81 -14.03 -22.13
CA LYS A 67 -3.35 -13.56 -20.85
C LYS A 67 -4.71 -14.23 -20.58
N PRO A 68 -4.92 -14.87 -19.42
CA PRO A 68 -6.20 -15.47 -19.10
C PRO A 68 -7.30 -14.41 -18.98
N GLN A 69 -8.54 -14.79 -19.33
CA GLN A 69 -9.68 -13.89 -19.43
C GLN A 69 -10.01 -13.16 -18.12
N SER A 70 -9.80 -13.81 -16.99
CA SER A 70 -9.96 -13.27 -15.64
C SER A 70 -9.08 -12.05 -15.36
N LEU A 71 -7.89 -11.97 -15.96
CA LEU A 71 -6.96 -10.85 -15.79
C LEU A 71 -7.32 -9.62 -16.64
N TYR A 72 -8.39 -9.69 -17.44
CA TYR A 72 -8.97 -8.52 -18.11
C TYR A 72 -10.05 -7.83 -17.26
N THR A 73 -10.59 -8.51 -16.24
CA THR A 73 -11.67 -7.97 -15.44
C THR A 73 -11.16 -6.83 -14.56
N SER A 74 -11.56 -5.60 -14.87
CA SER A 74 -11.27 -4.46 -14.03
C SER A 74 -12.20 -4.40 -12.82
N LEU A 75 -11.66 -4.01 -11.68
CA LEU A 75 -12.43 -3.79 -10.45
C LEU A 75 -12.98 -2.36 -10.46
N ALA A 76 -14.30 -2.25 -10.52
CA ALA A 76 -15.01 -0.99 -10.44
C ALA A 76 -15.51 -0.72 -9.01
N THR A 77 -15.20 0.44 -8.44
CA THR A 77 -15.69 0.83 -7.11
C THR A 77 -17.18 1.23 -7.13
N ASN A 78 -17.64 1.87 -8.19
CA ASN A 78 -19.05 2.26 -8.37
C ASN A 78 -19.48 2.01 -9.83
N PRO A 79 -19.76 0.77 -10.24
CA PRO A 79 -19.98 0.41 -11.65
C PRO A 79 -21.02 1.26 -12.39
N ASP A 80 -22.10 1.65 -11.71
CA ASP A 80 -23.23 2.38 -12.32
C ASP A 80 -22.98 3.89 -12.50
N LYS A 81 -21.81 4.39 -12.11
CA LYS A 81 -21.51 5.82 -12.10
C LYS A 81 -20.46 6.19 -13.13
N GLU A 82 -20.46 7.47 -13.51
CA GLU A 82 -19.43 8.00 -14.41
C GLU A 82 -18.01 7.84 -13.84
N PRO A 83 -17.00 7.63 -14.70
CA PRO A 83 -15.62 7.51 -14.28
C PRO A 83 -15.12 8.78 -13.61
N CYS A 84 -14.35 8.61 -12.55
CA CYS A 84 -13.73 9.73 -11.83
C CYS A 84 -12.62 10.36 -12.68
N PRO A 85 -12.69 11.66 -13.01
CA PRO A 85 -11.73 12.31 -13.89
C PRO A 85 -10.34 12.42 -13.26
N PHE A 86 -10.24 12.39 -11.93
CA PHE A 86 -8.95 12.38 -11.23
C PHE A 86 -8.32 10.99 -11.28
N TYR A 87 -9.07 9.96 -10.89
CA TYR A 87 -8.57 8.58 -10.91
C TYR A 87 -8.23 8.11 -12.32
N SER A 88 -9.07 8.37 -13.32
CA SER A 88 -8.83 7.93 -14.70
C SER A 88 -7.60 8.59 -15.35
N LYS A 89 -7.10 9.71 -14.80
CA LYS A 89 -5.90 10.38 -15.33
C LYS A 89 -4.62 9.89 -14.67
N VAL A 90 -4.63 9.71 -13.35
CA VAL A 90 -3.40 9.50 -12.55
C VAL A 90 -3.45 8.25 -11.66
N GLY A 91 -4.52 7.47 -11.69
CA GLY A 91 -4.71 6.31 -10.82
C GLY A 91 -4.88 6.66 -9.34
N ALA A 92 -5.07 7.93 -8.99
CA ALA A 92 -5.15 8.43 -7.62
C ALA A 92 -6.29 9.44 -7.47
N CYS A 93 -7.02 9.36 -6.35
CA CYS A 93 -8.13 10.24 -6.02
C CYS A 93 -8.12 10.57 -4.53
N ARG A 94 -8.33 11.85 -4.18
CA ARG A 94 -8.41 12.32 -2.79
C ARG A 94 -9.46 11.60 -1.94
N PHE A 95 -10.50 11.05 -2.56
CA PHE A 95 -11.60 10.37 -1.87
C PHE A 95 -11.46 8.84 -1.83
N LYS A 96 -10.43 8.27 -2.46
CA LYS A 96 -10.17 6.80 -2.45
C LYS A 96 -11.45 5.98 -2.73
N ASN A 97 -11.77 4.98 -1.93
CA ASN A 97 -12.96 4.13 -2.11
C ASN A 97 -14.28 4.85 -1.76
N ASN A 98 -14.22 5.99 -1.05
CA ASN A 98 -15.39 6.80 -0.70
C ASN A 98 -15.74 7.82 -1.79
N CYS A 99 -15.10 7.74 -2.97
CA CYS A 99 -15.44 8.61 -4.07
C CYS A 99 -16.88 8.37 -4.52
N SER A 100 -17.60 9.45 -4.79
CA SER A 100 -18.95 9.36 -5.33
C SER A 100 -18.98 8.86 -6.77
N ARG A 101 -17.85 8.86 -7.48
CA ARG A 101 -17.70 8.44 -8.89
C ARG A 101 -17.05 7.07 -9.00
N ASN A 102 -17.05 6.50 -10.20
CA ASN A 102 -16.45 5.20 -10.44
C ASN A 102 -14.92 5.26 -10.55
N HIS A 103 -14.24 4.38 -9.84
CA HIS A 103 -12.82 4.09 -10.03
C HIS A 103 -12.70 2.72 -10.69
N VAL A 104 -12.14 2.67 -11.89
CA VAL A 104 -11.92 1.44 -12.63
C VAL A 104 -10.46 1.05 -12.46
N LYS A 105 -10.20 0.03 -11.65
CA LYS A 105 -8.85 -0.50 -11.42
C LYS A 105 -8.59 -1.67 -12.36
N PRO A 106 -7.57 -1.63 -13.23
CA PRO A 106 -7.23 -2.79 -14.06
C PRO A 106 -6.73 -3.95 -13.18
N ALA A 107 -7.06 -5.20 -13.54
CA ALA A 107 -6.49 -6.37 -12.87
C ALA A 107 -4.99 -6.52 -13.17
N ILE A 108 -4.58 -6.26 -14.42
CA ILE A 108 -3.18 -6.17 -14.83
C ILE A 108 -3.03 -4.99 -15.78
N SER A 109 -1.93 -4.27 -15.64
CA SER A 109 -1.48 -3.22 -16.56
C SER A 109 0.04 -3.22 -16.65
N ASN A 110 0.57 -2.59 -17.69
CA ASN A 110 1.99 -2.26 -17.81
C ASN A 110 2.47 -1.30 -16.71
N THR A 111 1.57 -0.56 -16.07
CA THR A 111 1.94 0.49 -15.11
C THR A 111 1.52 0.13 -13.69
N LEU A 112 2.48 0.23 -12.78
CA LEU A 112 2.32 0.09 -11.34
C LEU A 112 2.33 1.46 -10.68
N LEU A 113 1.51 1.61 -9.65
CA LEU A 113 1.52 2.70 -8.69
C LEU A 113 1.91 2.14 -7.32
N ILE A 114 2.89 2.76 -6.69
CA ILE A 114 3.31 2.46 -5.31
C ILE A 114 3.07 3.73 -4.47
N PRO A 115 1.94 3.82 -3.75
CA PRO A 115 1.56 5.03 -3.03
C PRO A 115 2.52 5.38 -1.89
N GLY A 116 3.01 6.62 -1.89
CA GLY A 116 3.96 7.13 -0.89
C GLY A 116 5.23 6.29 -0.73
N PHE A 117 5.73 5.67 -1.81
CA PHE A 117 6.97 4.91 -1.80
C PHE A 117 8.20 5.81 -1.59
N TYR A 118 8.17 7.02 -2.18
CA TYR A 118 9.18 8.03 -1.94
C TYR A 118 8.82 8.87 -0.72
N SER A 119 9.61 8.76 0.35
CA SER A 119 9.52 9.61 1.54
C SER A 119 10.67 10.61 1.56
N HIS A 120 10.36 11.85 1.91
CA HIS A 120 11.36 12.90 2.12
C HIS A 120 10.82 13.91 3.12
N PHE A 121 11.64 14.36 4.06
CA PHE A 121 11.21 15.30 5.10
C PHE A 121 10.58 16.58 4.53
N THR A 122 11.05 17.09 3.38
CA THR A 122 10.41 18.24 2.70
C THR A 122 9.01 17.97 2.18
N LEU A 123 8.61 16.71 2.02
CA LEU A 123 7.23 16.33 1.71
C LEU A 123 6.35 16.34 2.97
N ASP A 124 6.95 16.26 4.16
CA ASP A 124 6.27 16.22 5.46
C ASP A 124 6.16 17.58 6.15
N VAL A 125 6.83 18.62 5.63
CA VAL A 125 6.78 20.01 6.15
C VAL A 125 5.35 20.57 6.22
N GLY A 126 4.41 20.03 5.43
CA GLY A 126 3.00 20.44 5.47
C GLY A 126 2.15 19.81 6.60
N ILE A 127 2.73 18.99 7.48
CA ILE A 127 2.01 18.41 8.65
C ILE A 127 2.22 19.28 9.91
N GLN A 128 3.16 20.22 9.89
CA GLN A 128 3.64 20.90 11.10
C GLN A 128 2.89 22.19 11.47
N GLU A 129 1.62 22.35 11.09
CA GLU A 129 0.78 23.47 11.56
C GLU A 129 -0.44 23.07 12.40
N GLU A 130 -0.76 21.78 12.54
CA GLU A 130 -1.80 21.34 13.47
C GLU A 130 -1.39 20.03 14.18
N TYR A 131 -1.37 20.08 15.51
CA TYR A 131 -1.20 19.02 16.50
C TYR A 131 0.18 18.88 17.20
N ASP A 132 0.11 19.26 18.48
CA ASP A 132 0.94 19.01 19.64
C ASP A 132 2.27 19.75 19.84
N THR A 133 2.15 20.78 20.69
CA THR A 133 3.17 21.68 21.23
C THR A 133 4.17 21.01 22.20
N ASP A 134 4.42 19.70 22.12
CA ASP A 134 5.34 19.00 23.04
C ASP A 134 6.29 17.97 22.37
N ILE A 135 6.26 17.81 21.03
CA ILE A 135 7.11 16.80 20.36
C ILE A 135 8.47 17.37 19.87
N ASN A 136 8.68 18.68 19.92
CA ASN A 136 9.76 19.31 19.15
C ASN A 136 10.98 19.76 19.95
N LEU A 137 11.45 18.94 20.90
CA LEU A 137 12.76 19.10 21.52
C LEU A 137 13.43 17.74 21.70
N GLU A 138 14.01 17.22 20.62
CA GLU A 138 15.27 16.44 20.58
C GLU A 138 15.50 15.88 19.17
N TYR A 139 15.95 16.71 18.22
CA TYR A 139 16.64 16.21 17.04
C TYR A 139 17.84 17.10 16.74
N ASP A 140 18.98 16.76 17.34
CA ASP A 140 20.26 17.35 16.99
C ASP A 140 20.60 17.01 15.51
N SER A 141 21.31 17.94 14.88
CA SER A 141 21.77 17.88 13.50
C SER A 141 22.57 16.66 13.09
N SER A 142 23.07 15.96 14.09
CA SER A 142 23.88 14.76 13.99
C SER A 142 23.06 13.49 13.70
N ASP A 143 21.78 13.41 14.12
CA ASP A 143 20.92 12.24 13.87
C ASP A 143 20.21 12.28 12.50
N ARG A 144 20.27 13.42 11.81
CA ARG A 144 19.67 13.62 10.48
C ARG A 144 20.39 12.85 9.36
N HIS A 145 21.65 12.48 9.57
CA HIS A 145 22.44 11.67 8.63
C HIS A 145 22.48 10.18 9.00
N ARG A 146 22.09 9.80 10.23
CA ARG A 146 22.05 8.38 10.65
C ARG A 146 20.84 7.64 10.10
N HIS A 147 19.67 8.29 9.98
CA HIS A 147 18.48 7.64 9.40
C HIS A 147 18.62 7.24 7.92
N PHE A 148 19.50 7.88 7.15
CA PHE A 148 19.76 7.47 5.76
C PHE A 148 20.79 6.34 5.64
N ARG A 149 21.79 6.27 6.53
CA ARG A 149 22.87 5.26 6.42
C ARG A 149 22.53 3.91 7.04
N TYR A 150 21.52 3.82 7.90
CA TYR A 150 21.15 2.58 8.59
C TYR A 150 20.04 1.76 7.90
N ILE A 151 19.47 2.23 6.79
CA ILE A 151 18.45 1.49 6.00
C ILE A 151 19.11 0.74 4.83
N PHE A 152 20.40 0.38 4.94
CA PHE A 152 21.13 -0.32 3.88
C PHE A 152 21.25 -1.83 4.08
N LEU A 153 20.50 -2.42 5.03
CA LEU A 153 20.75 -3.81 5.47
C LEU A 153 19.50 -4.60 5.93
N TYR A 154 18.31 -4.25 5.45
CA TYR A 154 17.09 -5.05 5.69
C TYR A 154 16.29 -5.33 4.41
N PHE A 155 16.96 -5.43 3.28
CA PHE A 155 16.37 -6.07 2.10
C PHE A 155 17.02 -7.45 1.91
N PHE A 156 16.22 -8.49 2.14
CA PHE A 156 16.53 -9.90 1.88
C PHE A 156 17.59 -10.57 2.78
N ILE A 157 17.18 -11.12 3.92
CA ILE A 157 17.73 -12.40 4.39
C ILE A 157 16.62 -13.45 4.24
N PRO A 158 16.74 -14.43 3.33
CA PRO A 158 16.04 -15.68 3.52
C PRO A 158 16.78 -16.43 4.65
N ASN A 159 16.12 -16.60 5.79
CA ASN A 159 16.60 -17.35 6.96
C ASN A 159 17.77 -16.71 7.75
N HIS A 160 17.42 -15.95 8.78
CA HIS A 160 18.04 -15.82 10.11
C HIS A 160 19.57 -16.03 10.35
N GLU A 161 20.47 -15.79 9.40
CA GLU A 161 21.92 -15.77 9.69
C GLU A 161 22.56 -14.39 9.44
N PHE A 162 23.26 -13.95 10.47
CA PHE A 162 23.77 -12.59 10.68
C PHE A 162 25.23 -12.53 10.21
N ILE A 163 25.52 -11.89 9.06
CA ILE A 163 26.89 -11.58 8.65
C ILE A 163 26.94 -10.17 8.01
N ILE A 164 27.85 -9.32 8.51
CA ILE A 164 28.28 -8.00 8.02
C ILE A 164 29.83 -8.04 7.99
N PRO A 165 30.63 -7.32 7.15
CA PRO A 165 30.35 -6.35 6.07
C PRO A 165 31.12 -6.62 4.74
N LYS A 166 30.93 -5.77 3.71
CA LYS A 166 32.05 -5.00 3.12
C LYS A 166 31.61 -3.71 2.41
N VAL A 167 32.46 -2.71 2.64
CA VAL A 167 32.46 -1.31 2.21
C VAL A 167 32.49 -1.19 0.68
N TYR A 168 31.63 -0.35 0.08
CA TYR A 168 31.83 0.10 -1.30
C TYR A 168 32.72 1.35 -1.31
N GLN A 169 33.92 1.16 -1.83
CA GLN A 169 34.90 2.19 -2.16
C GLN A 169 34.91 2.32 -3.69
N GLU A 170 34.80 3.55 -4.17
CA GLU A 170 35.18 4.05 -5.52
C GLU A 170 34.80 3.20 -6.74
N TYR A 171 33.77 3.63 -7.50
CA TYR A 171 33.68 3.29 -8.92
C TYR A 171 33.40 4.52 -9.80
N GLU A 172 34.28 4.61 -10.78
CA GLU A 172 34.58 5.69 -11.69
C GLU A 172 33.59 5.72 -12.87
N PHE A 173 33.37 6.93 -13.39
CA PHE A 173 32.52 7.27 -14.53
C PHE A 173 32.84 6.43 -15.79
N VAL A 174 31.84 5.75 -16.36
CA VAL A 174 31.79 5.46 -17.80
C VAL A 174 30.36 5.67 -18.29
N LEU A 175 30.14 6.80 -18.97
CA LEU A 175 28.93 7.10 -19.74
C LEU A 175 29.08 6.54 -21.15
N LEU A 176 28.12 5.74 -21.63
CA LEU A 176 27.80 5.66 -23.06
C LEU A 176 26.46 4.94 -23.30
N ASN A 177 25.48 5.72 -23.80
CA ASN A 177 24.22 5.38 -24.50
C ASN A 177 23.24 4.41 -23.78
N CYS A 178 21.91 4.58 -23.76
CA CYS A 178 20.98 5.23 -24.66
C CYS A 178 19.63 5.41 -23.90
N SER A 179 18.81 6.38 -24.33
CA SER A 179 17.39 6.62 -23.98
C SER A 179 16.76 5.82 -22.82
N MET A 180 16.81 6.36 -21.61
CA MET A 180 15.83 6.10 -20.55
C MET A 180 15.82 7.28 -19.58
N ASN A 181 14.65 7.87 -19.32
CA ASN A 181 14.51 9.01 -18.42
C ASN A 181 14.73 8.57 -16.95
N LEU A 182 15.99 8.56 -16.50
CA LEU A 182 16.49 8.36 -15.13
C LEU A 182 17.85 9.11 -14.95
N PRO A 183 18.35 9.36 -13.73
CA PRO A 183 18.47 10.68 -13.12
C PRO A 183 19.92 11.21 -13.08
N ILE A 184 20.61 11.27 -14.20
CA ILE A 184 21.97 11.86 -14.21
C ILE A 184 21.91 13.38 -13.95
N ASN A 185 20.77 14.01 -14.23
CA ASN A 185 20.55 15.46 -14.08
C ASN A 185 19.63 15.84 -12.90
N CYS A 186 19.34 14.91 -11.98
CA CYS A 186 18.49 15.23 -10.83
C CYS A 186 19.25 16.13 -9.84
N LYS A 187 18.86 17.40 -9.73
CA LYS A 187 19.49 18.38 -8.82
C LYS A 187 19.25 18.09 -7.33
N ASN A 188 18.23 17.31 -6.99
CA ASN A 188 17.94 16.95 -5.61
C ASN A 188 18.73 15.69 -5.23
N PRO A 189 19.68 15.76 -4.28
CA PRO A 189 20.55 14.64 -3.94
C PRO A 189 19.76 13.46 -3.36
N VAL A 190 18.77 13.72 -2.51
CA VAL A 190 17.99 12.65 -1.87
C VAL A 190 17.11 11.91 -2.88
N ARG A 191 16.54 12.63 -3.85
CA ARG A 191 15.81 11.98 -4.95
C ARG A 191 16.73 11.13 -5.82
N ARG A 192 17.97 11.60 -6.05
CA ARG A 192 18.97 10.85 -6.82
C ARG A 192 19.35 9.56 -6.10
N GLU A 193 19.60 9.62 -4.80
CA GLU A 193 19.89 8.45 -3.96
C GLU A 193 18.74 7.44 -4.00
N PHE A 194 17.49 7.90 -3.84
CA PHE A 194 16.31 7.05 -3.97
C PHE A 194 16.27 6.30 -5.31
N PHE A 195 16.50 7.00 -6.42
CA PHE A 195 16.51 6.33 -7.73
C PHE A 195 17.70 5.39 -7.91
N ALA A 196 18.87 5.72 -7.34
CA ALA A 196 20.05 4.85 -7.40
C ALA A 196 19.81 3.53 -6.64
N ASP A 197 19.00 3.55 -5.59
CA ASP A 197 18.60 2.36 -4.84
C ASP A 197 17.48 1.57 -5.55
N VAL A 198 16.42 2.27 -5.96
CA VAL A 198 15.19 1.63 -6.45
C VAL A 198 15.25 1.22 -7.91
N ALA A 199 15.88 2.00 -8.80
CA ALA A 199 15.83 1.73 -10.24
C ALA A 199 16.47 0.37 -10.62
N PRO A 200 17.68 0.02 -10.12
CA PRO A 200 18.29 -1.28 -10.43
C PRO A 200 17.42 -2.45 -9.98
N GLU A 201 16.76 -2.34 -8.82
CA GLU A 201 15.88 -3.39 -8.31
C GLU A 201 14.61 -3.56 -9.16
N LEU A 202 14.05 -2.46 -9.67
CA LEU A 202 12.90 -2.52 -10.58
C LEU A 202 13.27 -3.10 -11.95
N GLU A 203 14.46 -2.78 -12.45
CA GLU A 203 14.97 -3.27 -13.74
C GLU A 203 15.16 -4.80 -13.76
N ARG A 204 15.33 -5.43 -12.60
CA ARG A 204 15.43 -6.91 -12.49
C ARG A 204 14.17 -7.64 -12.96
N PHE A 205 13.01 -7.00 -12.92
CA PHE A 205 11.74 -7.59 -13.36
C PHE A 205 11.47 -7.41 -14.86
N GLY A 206 12.17 -6.49 -15.50
CA GLY A 206 12.10 -6.26 -16.94
C GLY A 206 12.40 -4.82 -17.35
N GLU A 207 12.35 -4.58 -18.65
CA GLU A 207 12.61 -3.26 -19.22
C GLU A 207 11.54 -2.25 -18.78
N ILE A 208 12.01 -1.22 -18.09
CA ILE A 208 11.19 -0.07 -17.69
C ILE A 208 11.07 0.84 -18.90
N ASN A 209 9.88 1.37 -19.17
CA ASN A 209 9.64 2.44 -20.12
C ASN A 209 9.66 3.81 -19.42
N GLN A 210 9.06 3.91 -18.22
CA GLN A 210 9.05 5.14 -17.42
C GLN A 210 9.08 4.87 -15.92
N LEU A 211 9.91 5.59 -15.19
CA LEU A 211 9.90 5.64 -13.73
C LEU A 211 9.68 7.09 -13.27
N ARG A 212 8.63 7.33 -12.48
CA ARG A 212 8.24 8.69 -12.06
C ARG A 212 7.93 8.73 -10.57
N VAL A 213 8.28 9.84 -9.95
CA VAL A 213 8.07 10.10 -8.52
C VAL A 213 7.29 11.40 -8.36
N CYS A 214 6.18 11.34 -7.63
CA CYS A 214 5.39 12.49 -7.24
C CYS A 214 5.98 13.16 -6.00
N THR A 215 6.18 14.47 -6.09
CA THR A 215 6.61 15.31 -4.95
C THR A 215 5.50 16.27 -4.51
N ASN A 216 4.25 15.87 -4.71
CA ASN A 216 3.09 16.61 -4.22
C ASN A 216 3.04 16.60 -2.69
N THR A 217 2.49 17.65 -2.10
CA THR A 217 2.21 17.73 -0.66
C THR A 217 0.92 17.01 -0.28
N GLU A 218 -0.05 16.96 -1.19
CA GLU A 218 -1.35 16.32 -0.96
C GLU A 218 -1.24 14.81 -0.71
N GLN A 219 -1.89 14.32 0.36
CA GLN A 219 -1.73 12.93 0.85
C GLN A 219 -2.03 11.86 -0.21
N HIS A 220 -2.93 12.14 -1.15
CA HIS A 220 -3.34 11.19 -2.18
C HIS A 220 -2.34 11.05 -3.35
N LEU A 221 -1.39 11.99 -3.48
CA LEU A 221 -0.32 11.99 -4.50
C LEU A 221 1.09 11.99 -3.89
N ARG A 222 1.23 12.34 -2.62
CA ARG A 222 2.50 12.52 -1.93
C ARG A 222 3.34 11.25 -2.00
N GLY A 223 4.53 11.37 -2.58
CA GLY A 223 5.50 10.28 -2.64
C GLY A 223 5.08 9.12 -3.52
N ASN A 224 4.00 9.23 -4.30
CA ASN A 224 3.57 8.18 -5.21
C ASN A 224 4.66 7.93 -6.25
N VAL A 225 4.98 6.67 -6.47
CA VAL A 225 5.94 6.27 -7.50
C VAL A 225 5.22 5.44 -8.54
N TYR A 226 5.44 5.77 -9.79
CA TYR A 226 4.87 5.08 -10.93
C TYR A 226 5.96 4.40 -11.72
N VAL A 227 5.77 3.11 -11.99
CA VAL A 227 6.69 2.29 -12.78
C VAL A 227 5.91 1.74 -13.96
N SER A 228 6.28 2.13 -15.18
CA SER A 228 5.69 1.63 -16.40
C SER A 228 6.70 0.71 -17.08
N TYR A 229 6.36 -0.56 -17.25
CA TYR A 229 7.16 -1.56 -17.96
C TYR A 229 6.76 -1.65 -19.43
N VAL A 230 7.67 -2.17 -20.26
CA VAL A 230 7.37 -2.48 -21.67
C VAL A 230 6.37 -3.65 -21.78
N SER A 231 6.42 -4.61 -20.85
CA SER A 231 5.60 -5.83 -20.85
C SER A 231 4.72 -5.94 -19.61
N GLU A 232 3.45 -6.37 -19.79
CA GLU A 232 2.52 -6.63 -18.68
C GLU A 232 3.04 -7.75 -17.77
N ARG A 233 3.81 -8.69 -18.32
CA ARG A 233 4.42 -9.79 -17.55
C ARG A 233 5.47 -9.28 -16.58
N SER A 234 6.31 -8.35 -17.02
CA SER A 234 7.30 -7.70 -16.16
C SER A 234 6.63 -6.90 -15.05
N ALA A 235 5.54 -6.19 -15.38
CA ALA A 235 4.74 -5.49 -14.38
C ALA A 235 4.08 -6.46 -13.38
N ALA A 236 3.58 -7.61 -13.83
CA ALA A 236 3.02 -8.66 -12.96
C ALA A 236 4.07 -9.29 -12.04
N ALA A 237 5.26 -9.60 -12.57
CA ALA A 237 6.38 -10.10 -11.78
C ALA A 237 6.82 -9.09 -10.71
N ALA A 238 6.94 -7.81 -11.09
CA ALA A 238 7.26 -6.73 -10.16
C ALA A 238 6.15 -6.53 -9.11
N TYR A 239 4.88 -6.58 -9.49
CA TYR A 239 3.75 -6.51 -8.56
C TYR A 239 3.84 -7.62 -7.50
N LYS A 240 3.98 -8.87 -7.93
CA LYS A 240 4.07 -10.02 -7.01
C LYS A 240 5.28 -9.91 -6.10
N ALA A 241 6.42 -9.47 -6.64
CA ALA A 241 7.63 -9.37 -5.86
C ALA A 241 7.58 -8.23 -4.85
N LEU A 242 7.03 -7.07 -5.19
CA LEU A 242 7.10 -5.85 -4.37
C LEU A 242 5.92 -5.68 -3.41
N ASN A 243 4.74 -6.18 -3.75
CA ASN A 243 3.54 -6.01 -2.94
C ASN A 243 3.70 -6.71 -1.57
N GLY A 244 3.43 -5.97 -0.49
CA GLY A 244 3.61 -6.47 0.88
C GLY A 244 5.04 -6.47 1.40
N ARG A 245 6.03 -6.08 0.59
CA ARG A 245 7.41 -5.87 1.08
C ARG A 245 7.53 -4.58 1.89
N TYR A 246 8.60 -4.44 2.66
CA TYR A 246 8.88 -3.22 3.43
C TYR A 246 10.07 -2.47 2.84
N TYR A 247 9.94 -1.15 2.72
CA TYR A 247 11.03 -0.24 2.38
C TYR A 247 11.02 0.94 3.35
N ALA A 248 12.17 1.27 3.94
CA ALA A 248 12.30 2.35 4.93
C ALA A 248 11.24 2.33 6.05
N GLY A 249 10.92 1.13 6.57
CA GLY A 249 9.91 0.95 7.62
C GLY A 249 8.46 1.00 7.16
N LYS A 250 8.18 1.19 5.86
CA LYS A 250 6.83 1.24 5.30
C LYS A 250 6.56 0.02 4.42
N MET A 251 5.41 -0.62 4.62
CA MET A 251 4.93 -1.67 3.73
C MET A 251 4.48 -1.07 2.38
N LEU A 252 4.94 -1.66 1.29
CA LEU A 252 4.59 -1.29 -0.08
C LEU A 252 3.24 -1.91 -0.43
N ALA A 253 2.27 -1.06 -0.77
CA ALA A 253 1.00 -1.46 -1.34
C ALA A 253 1.02 -1.15 -2.83
N VAL A 254 1.29 -2.14 -3.66
CA VAL A 254 1.40 -1.93 -5.11
C VAL A 254 0.00 -2.05 -5.73
N GLU A 255 -0.33 -1.17 -6.66
CA GLU A 255 -1.59 -1.21 -7.41
C GLU A 255 -1.30 -1.13 -8.91
N PHE A 256 -2.04 -1.88 -9.72
CA PHE A 256 -2.04 -1.66 -11.17
C PHE A 256 -2.87 -0.42 -11.50
N VAL A 257 -2.33 0.42 -12.38
CA VAL A 257 -3.01 1.63 -12.86
C VAL A 257 -2.87 1.74 -14.38
N GLU A 258 -3.86 2.36 -15.01
CA GLU A 258 -3.79 2.67 -16.43
C GLU A 258 -3.69 4.18 -16.62
N ILE A 259 -2.63 4.62 -17.29
CA ILE A 259 -2.36 6.04 -17.54
C ILE A 259 -2.38 6.26 -19.04
N SER A 260 -3.49 6.85 -19.52
CA SER A 260 -3.72 7.12 -20.95
C SER A 260 -2.69 8.07 -21.56
N SER A 261 -2.21 9.07 -20.80
CA SER A 261 -1.18 9.99 -21.27
C SER A 261 -0.46 10.68 -20.13
N TRP A 262 0.85 10.46 -20.04
CA TRP A 262 1.71 11.15 -19.08
C TRP A 262 1.69 12.67 -19.23
N LYS A 263 1.54 13.18 -20.46
CA LYS A 263 1.43 14.63 -20.71
C LYS A 263 0.21 15.26 -20.03
N LYS A 264 -0.88 14.50 -19.87
CA LYS A 264 -2.11 14.94 -19.18
C LYS A 264 -2.08 14.67 -17.68
N ALA A 265 -1.17 13.81 -17.22
CA ALA A 265 -1.00 13.40 -15.84
C ALA A 265 -0.03 14.31 -15.05
N ILE A 266 0.78 15.10 -15.75
CA ILE A 266 1.74 16.04 -15.19
C ILE A 266 1.08 17.42 -15.11
N CYS A 267 1.35 18.15 -14.02
CA CYS A 267 0.89 19.52 -13.79
C CYS A 267 1.63 20.52 -14.71
#